data_AF-A0A257ZVP8-F1
#
_entry.id   AF-A0A257ZVP8-F1
#
_cell.length_a   1.000
_cell.length_b   1.000
_cell.length_c   1.000
_cell.angle_alpha   90.00
_cell.angle_beta   90.00
_cell.angle_gamma   90.00
#
_symmetry.space_group_name_H-M   'P 1'
#
loop_
_entity.id
_entity.type
_entity.pdbx_description
1 polymer ?
#
loop_
_entity_poly.entity_id
_entity_poly.type
_entity_poly.pdbx_seq_one_letter_code
_entity_poly.pdbx_strand_id
1 'polypeptide(L)'
;MALPIISADERLAQCKGIKGCIFGRSGIGKTSLLWTLNASTTLFMDLEAGDLAVEGWDGDTLRPRTWKECRDFAVFIGGPNPALREDQPYSQAHFDEVCGRFGDPAVVHRYETIFIDSITVAGRLCFQWCRGQPEAFSDKTGKPDIRGAYGLHGREMIGWLTHLQHARGKHVWFVGILDEKLDDFNRKVFQPQIDGSKTGLELPGIVDQVITMADIADANGQPQRTFVCQTLNPWGYPAKDRSGRLAMVEEPHLGRLMAKIQSPIRPASERLNYPAIATTDPAAAEVPVNG
;
A
#
# COMPACT_ATOMS: atom_id res chain seq x y z
N MET A 1 24.11 11.55 -24.86
CA MET A 1 23.09 10.54 -24.47
C MET A 1 21.85 10.79 -25.31
N ALA A 2 21.28 9.75 -25.92
CA ALA A 2 20.00 9.84 -26.61
C ALA A 2 18.85 9.91 -25.58
N LEU A 3 17.77 10.61 -25.91
CA LEU A 3 16.56 10.63 -25.09
C LEU A 3 16.01 9.19 -24.99
N PRO A 4 15.82 8.60 -23.79
CA PRO A 4 15.43 7.20 -23.63
C PRO A 4 13.92 7.00 -23.85
N ILE A 5 13.45 7.21 -25.09
CA ILE A 5 12.09 6.90 -25.49
C ILE A 5 11.97 5.39 -25.68
N ILE A 6 11.03 4.76 -24.96
CA ILE A 6 10.63 3.37 -25.21
C ILE A 6 9.40 3.32 -26.12
N SER A 7 9.38 2.35 -27.03
CA SER A 7 8.25 2.08 -27.93
C SER A 7 7.03 1.53 -27.17
N ALA A 8 5.88 1.50 -27.85
CA ALA A 8 4.66 0.91 -27.30
C ALA A 8 4.85 -0.59 -27.00
N ASP A 9 5.53 -1.32 -27.87
CA ASP A 9 5.79 -2.76 -27.72
C ASP A 9 6.72 -3.04 -26.56
N GLU A 10 7.81 -2.27 -26.42
CA GLU A 10 8.72 -2.36 -25.26
C GLU A 10 7.99 -2.04 -23.95
N ARG A 11 7.10 -1.05 -23.95
CA ARG A 11 6.28 -0.71 -22.78
C ARG A 11 5.29 -1.82 -22.41
N LEU A 12 4.73 -2.52 -23.40
CA LEU A 12 3.78 -3.63 -23.20
C LEU A 12 4.48 -4.92 -22.78
N ALA A 13 5.72 -5.14 -23.23
CA ALA A 13 6.54 -6.30 -22.87
C ALA A 13 7.07 -6.24 -21.42
N GLN A 14 7.09 -5.07 -20.79
CA GLN A 14 7.51 -4.93 -19.40
C GLN A 14 6.46 -5.51 -18.43
N CYS A 15 6.80 -6.63 -17.77
CA CYS A 15 6.02 -7.15 -16.64
C CYS A 15 5.99 -6.13 -15.49
N LYS A 16 4.81 -5.54 -15.27
CA LYS A 16 4.58 -4.61 -14.16
C LYS A 16 4.13 -5.38 -12.93
N GLY A 17 4.93 -5.30 -11.86
CA GLY A 17 4.52 -5.77 -10.55
C GLY A 17 3.38 -4.90 -10.00
N ILE A 18 2.46 -5.53 -9.28
CA ILE A 18 1.30 -4.85 -8.66
C ILE A 18 1.77 -4.21 -7.36
N LYS A 19 1.49 -2.92 -7.16
CA LYS A 19 1.69 -2.24 -5.87
C LYS A 19 0.33 -2.03 -5.24
N GLY A 20 0.08 -2.71 -4.13
CA GLY A 20 -1.26 -2.72 -3.54
C GLY A 20 -1.24 -2.61 -2.02
N CYS A 21 -2.33 -2.11 -1.47
CA CYS A 21 -2.62 -2.23 -0.05
C CYS A 21 -3.99 -2.88 0.19
N ILE A 22 -4.09 -3.64 1.28
CA ILE A 22 -5.33 -4.27 1.74
C ILE A 22 -5.58 -3.83 3.18
N PHE A 23 -6.67 -3.08 3.37
CA PHE A 23 -7.09 -2.60 4.69
C PHE A 23 -8.33 -3.35 5.15
N GLY A 24 -8.41 -3.61 6.44
CA GLY A 24 -9.59 -4.21 7.03
C GLY A 24 -9.50 -4.24 8.55
N ARG A 25 -10.65 -4.40 9.21
CA ARG A 25 -10.70 -4.44 10.68
C ARG A 25 -9.80 -5.54 11.25
N SER A 26 -9.47 -5.43 12.53
CA SER A 26 -8.75 -6.52 13.23
C SER A 26 -9.55 -7.83 13.16
N GLY A 27 -8.84 -8.96 13.00
CA GLY A 27 -9.45 -10.30 12.94
C GLY A 27 -10.19 -10.66 11.63
N ILE A 28 -10.25 -9.78 10.62
CA ILE A 28 -10.98 -10.07 9.37
C ILE A 28 -10.30 -11.14 8.48
N GLY A 29 -9.03 -11.50 8.77
CA GLY A 29 -8.27 -12.51 8.02
C GLY A 29 -7.37 -11.93 6.91
N LYS A 30 -6.74 -10.77 7.15
CA LYS A 30 -5.79 -10.17 6.19
C LYS A 30 -4.56 -11.06 5.98
N THR A 31 -3.93 -11.52 7.06
CA THR A 31 -2.74 -12.38 7.02
C THR A 31 -3.03 -13.72 6.36
N SER A 32 -4.25 -14.27 6.52
CA SER A 32 -4.64 -15.54 5.87
C SER A 32 -4.67 -15.46 4.34
N LEU A 33 -4.55 -14.27 3.74
CA LEU A 33 -4.41 -14.13 2.30
C LEU A 33 -3.11 -14.75 1.77
N LEU A 34 -2.10 -14.99 2.62
CA LEU A 34 -0.88 -15.72 2.25
C LEU A 34 -1.18 -17.12 1.70
N TRP A 35 -2.22 -17.80 2.21
CA TRP A 35 -2.68 -19.10 1.71
C TRP A 35 -3.26 -19.06 0.30
N THR A 36 -3.53 -17.87 -0.21
CA THR A 36 -4.09 -17.65 -1.55
C THR A 36 -3.00 -17.34 -2.58
N LEU A 37 -1.73 -17.29 -2.15
CA LEU A 37 -0.55 -17.02 -2.96
C LEU A 37 0.29 -18.29 -3.16
N ASN A 38 1.18 -18.27 -4.14
CA ASN A 38 2.18 -19.33 -4.31
C ASN A 38 3.30 -19.14 -3.27
N ALA A 39 3.40 -20.03 -2.29
CA ALA A 39 4.38 -19.94 -1.21
C ALA A 39 5.84 -19.96 -1.70
N SER A 40 6.14 -20.74 -2.75
CA SER A 40 7.51 -20.86 -3.28
C SER A 40 8.05 -19.57 -3.93
N THR A 41 7.15 -18.68 -4.37
CA THR A 41 7.50 -17.39 -4.99
C THR A 41 7.01 -16.19 -4.17
N THR A 42 6.58 -16.41 -2.93
CA THR A 42 6.13 -15.35 -2.03
C THR A 42 7.07 -15.23 -0.84
N LEU A 43 7.58 -14.03 -0.59
CA LEU A 43 8.27 -13.69 0.64
C LEU A 43 7.32 -12.94 1.57
N PHE A 44 7.15 -13.48 2.77
CA PHE A 44 6.38 -12.83 3.82
C PHE A 44 7.29 -11.96 4.70
N MET A 45 7.00 -10.67 4.79
CA MET A 45 7.64 -9.76 5.74
C MET A 45 6.70 -9.56 6.93
N ASP A 46 6.97 -10.27 8.02
CA ASP A 46 6.18 -10.28 9.25
C ASP A 46 6.75 -9.28 10.26
N LEU A 47 6.01 -8.19 10.47
CA LEU A 47 6.25 -7.15 11.46
C LEU A 47 5.31 -7.27 12.67
N GLU A 48 4.13 -7.87 12.50
CA GLU A 48 3.08 -7.94 13.52
C GLU A 48 3.22 -9.16 14.46
N ALA A 49 4.16 -10.07 14.18
CA ALA A 49 4.30 -11.37 14.84
C ALA A 49 3.02 -12.22 14.69
N GLY A 50 2.47 -12.23 13.47
CA GLY A 50 1.18 -12.83 13.12
C GLY A 50 1.20 -14.36 12.98
N ASP A 51 2.14 -15.06 13.62
CA ASP A 51 2.44 -16.49 13.40
C ASP A 51 1.20 -17.39 13.50
N LEU A 52 0.23 -17.05 14.36
CA LEU A 52 -1.00 -17.83 14.54
C LEU A 52 -1.90 -17.88 13.30
N ALA A 53 -1.92 -16.83 12.46
CA ALA A 53 -2.79 -16.79 11.28
C ALA A 53 -2.21 -17.58 10.09
N VAL A 54 -0.94 -17.97 10.18
CA VAL A 54 -0.16 -18.63 9.11
C VAL A 54 0.61 -19.84 9.63
N GLU A 55 0.16 -20.41 10.75
CA GLU A 55 0.74 -21.66 11.26
C GLU A 55 0.67 -22.75 10.18
N GLY A 56 1.82 -23.30 9.82
CA GLY A 56 1.95 -24.30 8.77
C GLY A 56 2.06 -23.76 7.33
N TRP A 57 2.07 -22.44 7.13
CA TRP A 57 2.39 -21.86 5.83
C TRP A 57 3.86 -22.12 5.49
N ASP A 58 4.12 -22.62 4.28
CA ASP A 58 5.40 -23.15 3.83
C ASP A 58 6.30 -22.14 3.12
N GLY A 59 5.88 -20.87 3.06
CA GLY A 59 6.64 -19.80 2.44
C GLY A 59 7.71 -19.21 3.34
N ASP A 60 8.73 -18.61 2.72
CA ASP A 60 9.82 -17.97 3.44
C ASP A 60 9.34 -16.69 4.14
N THR A 61 9.88 -16.45 5.34
CA THR A 61 9.51 -15.30 6.18
C THR A 61 10.73 -14.50 6.63
N LEU A 62 10.65 -13.18 6.46
CA LEU A 62 11.58 -12.19 7.00
C LEU A 62 10.90 -11.45 8.16
N ARG A 63 11.60 -11.24 9.29
CA ARG A 63 11.05 -10.57 10.48
C ARG A 63 11.87 -9.34 10.92
N PRO A 64 11.74 -8.21 10.23
CA PRO A 64 12.42 -6.98 10.60
C PRO A 64 11.90 -6.45 11.94
N ARG A 65 12.81 -6.01 12.82
CA ARG A 65 12.48 -5.50 14.16
C ARG A 65 12.72 -4.00 14.32
N THR A 66 13.40 -3.39 13.34
CA THR A 66 13.77 -1.97 13.38
C THR A 66 13.37 -1.26 12.10
N TRP A 67 13.16 0.06 12.19
CA TRP A 67 12.93 0.87 10.99
C TRP A 67 14.11 0.78 10.00
N LYS A 68 15.35 0.67 10.51
CA LYS A 68 16.52 0.47 9.66
C LYS A 68 16.39 -0.80 8.84
N GLU A 69 16.05 -1.94 9.45
CA GLU A 69 15.88 -3.20 8.72
C GLU A 69 14.78 -3.13 7.66
N CYS A 70 13.68 -2.40 7.91
CA CYS A 70 12.65 -2.15 6.89
C CYS A 70 13.21 -1.37 5.68
N ARG A 71 14.08 -0.37 5.91
CA ARG A 71 14.73 0.40 4.84
C ARG A 71 15.81 -0.39 4.12
N ASP A 72 16.62 -1.14 4.86
CA ASP A 72 17.67 -2.02 4.33
C ASP A 72 17.03 -3.05 3.38
N PHE A 73 15.95 -3.70 3.81
CA PHE A 73 15.23 -4.65 2.95
C PHE A 73 14.67 -3.97 1.71
N ALA A 74 14.06 -2.77 1.85
CA ALA A 74 13.52 -2.04 0.71
C ALA A 74 14.59 -1.71 -0.34
N VAL A 75 15.78 -1.23 0.07
CA VAL A 75 16.88 -0.98 -0.89
C VAL A 75 17.40 -2.28 -1.49
N PHE A 76 17.46 -3.37 -0.71
CA PHE A 76 17.94 -4.66 -1.18
C PHE A 76 17.06 -5.23 -2.31
N ILE A 77 15.73 -5.07 -2.21
CA ILE A 77 14.79 -5.56 -3.23
C ILE A 77 14.53 -4.54 -4.35
N GLY A 78 14.67 -3.24 -4.06
CA GLY A 78 14.41 -2.14 -4.99
C GLY A 78 15.60 -1.74 -5.83
N GLY A 79 16.81 -2.07 -5.37
CA GLY A 79 18.05 -1.55 -5.93
C GLY A 79 18.33 -0.10 -5.48
N PRO A 80 19.49 0.45 -5.86
CA PRO A 80 19.84 1.82 -5.53
C PRO A 80 19.04 2.81 -6.37
N ASN A 81 18.72 3.97 -5.80
CA ASN A 81 18.17 5.10 -6.53
C ASN A 81 19.31 6.03 -6.98
N PRO A 82 19.62 6.12 -8.29
CA PRO A 82 20.75 6.89 -8.79
C PRO A 82 20.59 8.41 -8.65
N ALA A 83 19.39 8.90 -8.31
CA ALA A 83 19.14 10.31 -8.06
C ALA A 83 19.53 10.76 -6.64
N LEU A 84 19.85 9.82 -5.75
CA LEU A 84 20.14 10.11 -4.34
C LEU A 84 21.64 10.20 -4.08
N ARG A 85 22.02 11.13 -3.20
CA ARG A 85 23.40 11.31 -2.74
C ARG A 85 23.78 10.18 -1.78
N GLU A 86 25.08 9.94 -1.61
CA GLU A 86 25.61 8.84 -0.80
C GLU A 86 25.09 8.84 0.65
N ASP A 87 24.88 10.02 1.25
CA ASP A 87 24.40 10.21 2.62
C ASP A 87 22.91 9.90 2.81
N GLN A 88 22.16 9.72 1.71
CA GLN A 88 20.72 9.55 1.76
C GLN A 88 20.32 8.07 1.77
N PRO A 89 19.23 7.70 2.48
CA PRO A 89 18.63 6.37 2.37
C PRO A 89 18.32 6.03 0.92
N TYR A 90 18.53 4.77 0.54
CA TYR A 90 18.34 4.23 -0.81
C TYR A 90 19.36 4.67 -1.88
N SER A 91 20.44 5.33 -1.48
CA SER A 91 21.57 5.65 -2.37
C SER A 91 22.34 4.39 -2.82
N GLN A 92 23.27 4.56 -3.77
CA GLN A 92 24.22 3.50 -4.14
C GLN A 92 25.03 3.01 -2.93
N ALA A 93 25.55 3.93 -2.11
CA ALA A 93 26.31 3.59 -0.91
C ALA A 93 25.47 2.78 0.10
N HIS A 94 24.19 3.13 0.27
CA HIS A 94 23.29 2.36 1.13
C HIS A 94 23.02 0.95 0.58
N PHE A 95 22.82 0.84 -0.74
CA PHE A 95 22.64 -0.46 -1.38
C PHE A 95 23.89 -1.35 -1.24
N ASP A 96 25.08 -0.80 -1.46
CA ASP A 96 26.35 -1.52 -1.35
C ASP A 96 26.60 -1.98 0.10
N GLU A 97 26.32 -1.13 1.09
CA GLU A 97 26.38 -1.48 2.52
C GLU A 97 25.48 -2.68 2.84
N VAL A 98 24.24 -2.66 2.34
CA VAL A 98 23.27 -3.73 2.57
C VAL A 98 23.67 -5.00 1.82
N CYS A 99 24.17 -4.92 0.58
CA CYS A 99 24.68 -6.08 -0.15
C CYS A 99 25.90 -6.70 0.56
N GLY A 100 26.77 -5.89 1.16
CA GLY A 100 27.88 -6.39 1.98
C GLY A 100 27.42 -7.20 3.20
N ARG A 101 26.23 -6.90 3.75
CA ARG A 101 25.64 -7.59 4.91
C ARG A 101 24.73 -8.76 4.52
N PHE A 102 23.90 -8.61 3.50
CA PHE A 102 22.87 -9.57 3.10
C PHE A 102 23.35 -10.54 2.00
N GLY A 103 24.46 -10.22 1.33
CA GLY A 103 24.98 -10.97 0.20
C GLY A 103 24.38 -10.53 -1.13
N ASP A 104 24.38 -11.45 -2.10
CA ASP A 104 23.90 -11.17 -3.46
C ASP A 104 22.38 -10.95 -3.50
N PRO A 105 21.88 -9.80 -4.00
CA PRO A 105 20.46 -9.55 -4.24
C PRO A 105 19.76 -10.60 -5.11
N ALA A 106 20.49 -11.41 -5.87
CA ALA A 106 19.91 -12.52 -6.63
C ALA A 106 19.09 -13.48 -5.76
N VAL A 107 19.36 -13.58 -4.46
CA VAL A 107 18.58 -14.43 -3.52
C VAL A 107 17.11 -14.02 -3.44
N VAL A 108 16.78 -12.73 -3.65
CA VAL A 108 15.40 -12.26 -3.67
C VAL A 108 14.76 -12.30 -5.06
N HIS A 109 15.51 -12.68 -6.11
CA HIS A 109 14.96 -12.76 -7.47
C HIS A 109 13.87 -13.82 -7.61
N ARG A 110 13.97 -14.93 -6.86
CA ARG A 110 12.98 -16.02 -6.85
C ARG A 110 11.58 -15.59 -6.39
N TYR A 111 11.47 -14.54 -5.59
CA TYR A 111 10.18 -14.09 -5.07
C TYR A 111 9.50 -13.15 -6.03
N GLU A 112 8.34 -13.51 -6.55
CA GLU A 112 7.52 -12.61 -7.36
C GLU A 112 6.70 -11.67 -6.49
N THR A 113 6.31 -12.12 -5.30
CA THR A 113 5.45 -11.38 -4.38
C THR A 113 6.12 -11.13 -3.03
N ILE A 114 6.06 -9.87 -2.59
CA ILE A 114 6.44 -9.45 -1.25
C ILE A 114 5.16 -9.06 -0.52
N PHE A 115 4.79 -9.84 0.49
CA PHE A 115 3.62 -9.60 1.33
C PHE A 115 4.07 -9.03 2.67
N ILE A 116 3.63 -7.82 3.02
CA ILE A 116 4.12 -7.06 4.18
C ILE A 116 2.98 -6.90 5.19
N ASP A 117 3.10 -7.57 6.34
CA ASP A 117 2.14 -7.53 7.45
C ASP A 117 2.80 -6.94 8.71
N SER A 118 2.61 -5.67 9.05
CA SER A 118 1.72 -4.69 8.43
C SER A 118 2.36 -3.33 8.22
N ILE A 119 1.79 -2.54 7.31
CA ILE A 119 2.10 -1.12 7.17
C ILE A 119 1.80 -0.32 8.45
N THR A 120 0.82 -0.78 9.24
CA THR A 120 0.49 -0.21 10.54
C THR A 120 1.67 -0.38 11.52
N VAL A 121 2.27 -1.57 11.61
CA VAL A 121 3.43 -1.79 12.47
C VAL A 121 4.70 -1.13 11.92
N ALA A 122 4.90 -1.14 10.59
CA ALA A 122 5.99 -0.39 9.96
C ALA A 122 5.93 1.10 10.31
N GLY A 123 4.72 1.68 10.31
CA GLY A 123 4.48 3.06 10.75
C GLY A 123 4.94 3.31 12.19
N ARG A 124 4.60 2.42 13.12
CA ARG A 124 5.03 2.52 14.53
C ARG A 124 6.54 2.43 14.68
N LEU A 125 7.20 1.49 14.00
CA LEU A 125 8.66 1.35 14.00
C LEU A 125 9.34 2.62 13.47
N CYS A 126 8.82 3.17 12.36
CA CYS A 126 9.30 4.42 11.79
C CYS A 126 9.13 5.58 12.79
N PHE A 127 7.95 5.77 13.37
CA PHE A 127 7.70 6.87 14.30
C PHE A 127 8.57 6.76 15.55
N GLN A 128 8.75 5.55 16.11
CA GLN A 128 9.66 5.30 17.22
C GLN A 128 11.09 5.71 16.87
N TRP A 129 11.58 5.34 15.68
CA TRP A 129 12.90 5.75 15.20
C TRP A 129 13.00 7.27 15.03
N CYS A 130 11.99 7.91 14.45
CA CYS A 130 11.93 9.35 14.23
C CYS A 130 12.02 10.16 15.54
N ARG A 131 11.41 9.68 16.63
CA ARG A 131 11.47 10.34 17.94
C ARG A 131 12.87 10.42 18.54
N GLY A 132 13.81 9.60 18.06
CA GLY A 132 15.21 9.63 18.47
C GLY A 132 16.12 10.45 17.57
N GLN A 133 15.59 11.03 16.47
CA GLN A 133 16.40 11.79 15.52
C GLN A 133 16.53 13.27 15.90
N PRO A 134 17.59 13.97 15.46
CA PRO A 134 17.80 15.38 15.77
C PRO A 134 16.59 16.27 15.46
N GLU A 135 15.88 16.03 14.36
CA GLU A 135 14.69 16.81 13.96
C GLU A 135 13.49 16.64 14.90
N ALA A 136 13.53 15.67 15.82
CA ALA A 136 12.54 15.50 16.87
C ALA A 136 12.88 16.31 18.14
N PHE A 137 13.86 17.22 18.09
CA PHE A 137 14.23 18.10 19.19
C PHE A 137 14.31 19.56 18.72
N SER A 138 13.95 20.48 19.62
CA SER A 138 14.03 21.92 19.34
C SER A 138 15.47 22.41 19.40
N ASP A 139 15.98 22.99 18.31
CA ASP A 139 17.33 23.61 18.27
C ASP A 139 17.53 24.69 19.35
N LYS A 140 16.44 25.37 19.76
CA LYS A 140 16.48 26.44 20.77
C LYS A 140 16.53 25.95 22.21
N THR A 141 15.89 24.81 22.50
CA THR A 141 15.63 24.38 23.89
C THR A 141 16.11 22.98 24.21
N GLY A 142 16.49 22.18 23.20
CA GLY A 142 16.83 20.76 23.34
C GLY A 142 15.65 19.86 23.73
N LYS A 143 14.44 20.41 23.89
CA LYS A 143 13.25 19.64 24.30
C LYS A 143 12.65 18.89 23.12
N PRO A 144 11.99 17.74 23.36
CA PRO A 144 11.29 17.00 22.31
C PRO A 144 10.29 17.86 21.55
N ASP A 145 10.40 17.87 20.22
CA ASP A 145 9.46 18.46 19.27
C ASP A 145 8.69 17.36 18.54
N ILE A 146 7.46 17.15 19.00
CA ILE A 146 6.55 16.15 18.43
C ILE A 146 6.18 16.50 16.97
N ARG A 147 6.10 17.79 16.62
CA ARG A 147 5.76 18.20 15.24
C ARG A 147 6.90 17.86 14.29
N GLY A 148 8.14 18.13 14.71
CA GLY A 148 9.34 17.71 13.98
C GLY A 148 9.39 16.20 13.76
N ALA A 149 9.10 15.40 14.79
CA ALA A 149 9.03 13.95 14.70
C ALA A 149 7.97 13.46 13.69
N TYR A 150 6.76 14.01 13.71
CA TYR A 150 5.72 13.66 12.71
C TYR A 150 6.09 14.10 11.29
N GLY A 151 6.74 15.26 11.16
CA GLY A 151 7.25 15.75 9.87
C GLY A 151 8.27 14.79 9.27
N LEU A 152 9.21 14.29 10.09
CA LEU A 152 10.19 13.30 9.67
C LEU A 152 9.54 11.94 9.37
N HIS A 153 8.64 11.47 10.24
CA HIS A 153 7.91 10.21 10.06
C HIS A 153 7.16 10.17 8.71
N GLY A 154 6.45 11.24 8.38
CA GLY A 154 5.79 11.36 7.09
C GLY A 154 6.76 11.34 5.91
N ARG A 155 7.95 11.92 6.01
CA ARG A 155 8.96 11.85 4.93
C ARG A 155 9.53 10.44 4.78
N GLU A 156 9.86 9.79 5.89
CA GLU A 156 10.44 8.45 5.92
C GLU A 156 9.47 7.41 5.35
N MET A 157 8.21 7.42 5.81
CA MET A 157 7.19 6.49 5.31
C MET A 157 6.94 6.66 3.81
N ILE A 158 6.83 7.89 3.33
CA ILE A 158 6.63 8.17 1.90
C ILE A 158 7.85 7.74 1.08
N GLY A 159 9.06 8.00 1.58
CA GLY A 159 10.30 7.51 0.97
C GLY A 159 10.32 5.99 0.83
N TRP A 160 9.97 5.27 1.91
CA TRP A 160 9.91 3.81 1.91
C TRP A 160 8.85 3.24 0.96
N LEU A 161 7.64 3.78 0.98
CA LEU A 161 6.55 3.35 0.09
C LEU A 161 6.89 3.62 -1.38
N THR A 162 7.44 4.80 -1.69
CA THR A 162 7.85 5.17 -3.05
C THR A 162 9.00 4.29 -3.53
N HIS A 163 9.96 3.99 -2.67
CA HIS A 163 11.06 3.11 -3.04
C HIS A 163 10.58 1.69 -3.37
N LEU A 164 9.69 1.12 -2.55
CA LEU A 164 9.07 -0.19 -2.81
C LEU A 164 8.15 -0.20 -4.03
N GLN A 165 7.53 0.94 -4.35
CA GLN A 165 6.79 1.12 -5.60
C GLN A 165 7.72 0.99 -6.82
N HIS A 166 8.97 1.40 -6.71
CA HIS A 166 9.96 1.32 -7.80
C HIS A 166 10.68 -0.03 -7.92
N ALA A 167 10.49 -0.97 -6.99
CA ALA A 167 10.99 -2.35 -7.11
C ALA A 167 10.31 -3.06 -8.30
N ARG A 168 10.87 -2.90 -9.49
CA ARG A 168 10.28 -3.39 -10.75
C ARG A 168 10.24 -4.91 -10.76
N GLY A 169 9.22 -5.47 -11.41
CA GLY A 169 9.04 -6.92 -11.53
C GLY A 169 8.55 -7.63 -10.27
N LYS A 170 8.35 -6.92 -9.15
CA LYS A 170 7.83 -7.49 -7.90
C LYS A 170 6.42 -7.03 -7.60
N HIS A 171 5.52 -7.93 -7.23
CA HIS A 171 4.29 -7.59 -6.53
C HIS A 171 4.64 -7.18 -5.09
N VAL A 172 4.12 -6.05 -4.63
CA VAL A 172 4.28 -5.61 -3.24
C VAL A 172 2.90 -5.32 -2.68
N TRP A 173 2.52 -6.08 -1.66
CA TRP A 173 1.26 -5.95 -0.97
C TRP A 173 1.48 -5.57 0.48
N PHE A 174 0.94 -4.42 0.87
CA PHE A 174 0.88 -4.00 2.27
C PHE A 174 -0.47 -4.37 2.85
N VAL A 175 -0.50 -5.06 3.98
CA VAL A 175 -1.75 -5.17 4.74
C VAL A 175 -1.71 -4.23 5.93
N GLY A 176 -2.88 -3.75 6.37
CA GLY A 176 -2.99 -2.82 7.49
C GLY A 176 -4.38 -2.81 8.10
N ILE A 177 -4.48 -2.20 9.28
CA ILE A 177 -5.76 -2.06 9.98
C ILE A 177 -6.56 -0.91 9.37
N LEU A 178 -7.87 -1.10 9.25
CA LEU A 178 -8.82 -0.04 8.91
C LEU A 178 -9.61 0.35 10.17
N ASP A 179 -9.54 1.61 10.57
CA ASP A 179 -10.37 2.16 11.63
C ASP A 179 -11.71 2.62 11.07
N GLU A 180 -12.78 2.39 11.82
CA GLU A 180 -14.10 3.00 11.64
C GLU A 180 -14.26 4.11 12.69
N LYS A 181 -14.52 5.33 12.23
CA LYS A 181 -14.75 6.51 13.08
C LYS A 181 -16.07 7.17 12.72
N LEU A 182 -16.58 8.00 13.62
CA LEU A 182 -17.68 8.90 13.33
C LEU A 182 -17.11 10.29 13.06
N ASP A 183 -17.61 10.95 12.01
CA ASP A 183 -17.37 12.38 11.82
C ASP A 183 -18.29 13.23 12.72
N ASP A 184 -18.15 14.55 12.66
CA ASP A 184 -18.95 15.51 13.44
C ASP A 184 -20.46 15.43 13.14
N PHE A 185 -20.86 14.72 12.09
CA PHE A 185 -22.24 14.51 11.66
C PHE A 185 -22.72 13.07 11.90
N ASN A 186 -22.02 12.29 12.73
CA ASN A 186 -22.31 10.87 13.02
C ASN A 186 -22.30 9.95 11.78
N ARG A 187 -21.57 10.33 10.73
CA ARG A 187 -21.36 9.49 9.56
C ARG A 187 -20.12 8.64 9.75
N LYS A 188 -20.19 7.39 9.29
CA LYS A 188 -19.05 6.48 9.32
C LYS A 188 -17.98 6.95 8.34
N VAL A 189 -16.76 7.11 8.85
CA VAL A 189 -15.56 7.41 8.08
C VAL A 189 -14.54 6.30 8.34
N PHE A 190 -14.01 5.75 7.26
CA PHE A 190 -13.03 4.69 7.30
C PHE A 190 -11.65 5.23 6.94
N GLN A 191 -10.65 4.96 7.78
CA GLN A 191 -9.29 5.41 7.54
C GLN A 191 -8.26 4.33 7.90
N PRO A 192 -7.19 4.16 7.09
CA PRO A 192 -6.05 3.33 7.48
C PRO A 192 -5.49 3.74 8.84
N GLN A 193 -5.23 2.78 9.72
CA GLN A 193 -4.54 3.02 10.97
C GLN A 193 -3.02 3.06 10.71
N ILE A 194 -2.50 4.26 10.47
CA ILE A 194 -1.08 4.54 10.31
C ILE A 194 -0.76 5.77 11.14
N ASP A 195 0.39 5.79 11.81
CA ASP A 195 0.83 6.95 12.58
C ASP A 195 0.97 8.20 11.69
N GLY A 196 0.47 9.34 12.18
CA GLY A 196 0.42 10.58 11.42
C GLY A 196 -0.58 10.58 10.25
N SER A 197 -0.89 11.77 9.72
CA SER A 197 -1.89 11.94 8.65
C SER A 197 -1.31 11.81 7.23
N LYS A 198 -0.05 12.22 7.05
CA LYS A 198 0.58 12.35 5.72
C LYS A 198 0.60 11.03 4.94
N THR A 199 1.03 9.95 5.60
CA THR A 199 1.16 8.63 4.96
C THR A 199 -0.18 8.12 4.44
N GLY A 200 -1.24 8.17 5.25
CA GLY A 200 -2.57 7.73 4.84
C GLY A 200 -3.16 8.55 3.68
N LEU A 201 -2.89 9.86 3.65
CA LEU A 201 -3.37 10.76 2.60
C LEU A 201 -2.66 10.54 1.24
N GLU A 202 -1.35 10.31 1.25
CA GLU A 202 -0.56 10.17 0.03
C GLU A 202 -0.48 8.72 -0.49
N LEU A 203 -0.69 7.72 0.37
CA LEU A 203 -0.63 6.31 0.00
C LEU A 203 -1.48 5.97 -1.25
N PRO A 204 -2.74 6.45 -1.40
CA PRO A 204 -3.52 6.24 -2.63
C PRO A 204 -2.91 6.89 -3.89
N GLY A 205 -2.04 7.88 -3.76
CA GLY A 205 -1.27 8.42 -4.89
C GLY A 205 -0.13 7.49 -5.33
N ILE A 206 0.47 6.79 -4.38
CA ILE A 206 1.70 5.98 -4.56
C ILE A 206 1.39 4.58 -5.13
N VAL A 207 0.42 3.87 -4.55
CA VAL A 207 0.13 2.47 -4.96
C VAL A 207 -0.81 2.40 -6.17
N ASP A 208 -0.86 1.27 -6.85
CA ASP A 208 -1.82 1.02 -7.94
C ASP A 208 -3.19 0.58 -7.40
N GLN A 209 -3.18 -0.21 -6.33
CA GLN A 209 -4.38 -0.84 -5.75
C GLN A 209 -4.57 -0.40 -4.30
N VAL A 210 -5.80 0.00 -3.95
CA VAL A 210 -6.24 0.14 -2.55
C VAL A 210 -7.47 -0.74 -2.43
N ILE A 211 -7.40 -1.78 -1.62
CA ILE A 211 -8.48 -2.75 -1.45
C ILE A 211 -8.93 -2.69 0.01
N THR A 212 -10.24 -2.65 0.24
CA THR A 212 -10.79 -2.87 1.58
C THR A 212 -11.33 -4.28 1.69
N MET A 213 -10.89 -5.05 2.69
CA MET A 213 -11.46 -6.32 3.08
C MET A 213 -12.51 -6.08 4.18
N ALA A 214 -13.78 -6.27 3.84
CA ALA A 214 -14.93 -6.01 4.71
C ALA A 214 -15.82 -7.25 4.85
N ASP A 215 -16.68 -7.27 5.86
CA ASP A 215 -17.80 -8.21 5.98
C ASP A 215 -19.06 -7.63 5.33
N ILE A 216 -19.39 -8.10 4.14
CA ILE A 216 -20.57 -7.68 3.37
C ILE A 216 -21.48 -8.90 3.27
N ALA A 217 -22.79 -8.74 3.51
CA ALA A 217 -23.73 -9.84 3.40
C ALA A 217 -23.89 -10.31 1.95
N ASP A 218 -24.07 -11.61 1.74
CA ASP A 218 -24.45 -12.20 0.45
C ASP A 218 -25.92 -11.94 0.11
N ALA A 219 -26.39 -12.46 -1.03
CA ALA A 219 -27.77 -12.33 -1.48
C ALA A 219 -28.81 -12.96 -0.51
N ASN A 220 -28.37 -13.85 0.38
CA ASN A 220 -29.19 -14.51 1.39
C ASN A 220 -29.06 -13.86 2.79
N GLY A 221 -28.31 -12.75 2.88
CA GLY A 221 -28.07 -12.04 4.13
C GLY A 221 -26.95 -12.65 5.00
N GLN A 222 -26.22 -13.66 4.51
CA GLN A 222 -25.13 -14.28 5.26
C GLN A 222 -23.86 -13.42 5.19
N PRO A 223 -23.22 -13.08 6.33
CA PRO A 223 -21.98 -12.33 6.33
C PRO A 223 -20.87 -13.08 5.58
N GLN A 224 -20.23 -12.43 4.61
CA GLN A 224 -19.07 -12.97 3.91
C GLN A 224 -17.94 -11.93 3.83
N ARG A 225 -16.70 -12.42 3.81
CA ARG A 225 -15.52 -11.59 3.56
C ARG A 225 -15.51 -11.19 2.09
N THR A 226 -15.32 -9.91 1.82
CA THR A 226 -15.39 -9.35 0.47
C THR A 226 -14.31 -8.30 0.28
N PHE A 227 -13.69 -8.30 -0.90
CA PHE A 227 -12.81 -7.21 -1.32
C PHE A 227 -13.61 -6.12 -2.01
N VAL A 228 -13.57 -4.90 -1.49
CA VAL A 228 -14.09 -3.70 -2.12
C VAL A 228 -12.94 -3.02 -2.87
N CYS A 229 -13.08 -2.90 -4.19
CA CYS A 229 -11.97 -2.56 -5.09
C CYS A 229 -12.13 -1.18 -5.76
N GLN A 230 -13.34 -0.61 -5.79
CA GLN A 230 -13.62 0.63 -6.52
C GLN A 230 -13.90 1.80 -5.59
N THR A 231 -13.37 2.97 -5.95
CA THR A 231 -13.52 4.23 -5.17
C THR A 231 -14.98 4.63 -5.01
N LEU A 232 -15.78 4.49 -6.08
CA LEU A 232 -17.22 4.74 -6.04
C LEU A 232 -17.94 3.48 -5.57
N ASN A 233 -17.92 3.23 -4.26
CA ASN A 233 -18.64 2.13 -3.62
C ASN A 233 -19.71 2.66 -2.63
N PRO A 234 -20.82 1.93 -2.43
CA PRO A 234 -21.94 2.38 -1.61
C PRO A 234 -21.65 2.38 -0.10
N TRP A 235 -20.55 1.75 0.34
CA TRP A 235 -20.20 1.61 1.75
C TRP A 235 -19.25 2.69 2.27
N GLY A 236 -18.69 3.52 1.39
CA GLY A 236 -17.73 4.57 1.77
C GLY A 236 -16.35 4.03 2.15
N TYR A 237 -16.03 2.77 1.81
CA TYR A 237 -14.71 2.20 2.09
C TYR A 237 -13.63 2.82 1.19
N PRO A 238 -12.41 3.05 1.70
CA PRO A 238 -11.30 3.47 0.87
C PRO A 238 -10.93 2.33 -0.09
N ALA A 239 -11.10 2.58 -1.39
CA ALA A 239 -10.80 1.61 -2.42
C ALA A 239 -10.38 2.31 -3.71
N LYS A 240 -9.58 1.63 -4.52
CA LYS A 240 -9.04 2.13 -5.79
C LYS A 240 -8.48 0.98 -6.61
N ASP A 241 -8.95 0.86 -7.84
CA ASP A 241 -8.37 0.01 -8.87
C ASP A 241 -7.82 0.86 -10.02
N ARG A 242 -6.50 0.88 -10.19
CA ARG A 242 -5.85 1.53 -11.34
C ARG A 242 -5.79 0.63 -12.58
N SER A 243 -6.03 -0.67 -12.43
CA SER A 243 -5.98 -1.63 -13.54
C SER A 243 -7.20 -1.53 -14.45
N GLY A 244 -8.34 -1.08 -13.92
CA GLY A 244 -9.60 -0.99 -14.64
C GLY A 244 -10.22 -2.35 -14.97
N ARG A 245 -9.89 -3.38 -14.18
CA ARG A 245 -10.30 -4.78 -14.42
C ARG A 245 -11.12 -5.38 -13.30
N LEU A 246 -11.02 -4.80 -12.11
CA LEU A 246 -11.74 -5.30 -10.95
C LEU A 246 -13.18 -4.80 -10.97
N ALA A 247 -14.10 -5.68 -10.59
CA ALA A 247 -15.46 -5.30 -10.23
C ALA A 247 -15.45 -4.50 -8.93
N MET A 248 -16.59 -3.91 -8.57
CA MET A 248 -16.71 -3.18 -7.30
C MET A 248 -16.39 -4.07 -6.11
N VAL A 249 -16.84 -5.33 -6.19
CA VAL A 249 -16.58 -6.38 -5.20
C VAL A 249 -15.93 -7.59 -5.86
N GLU A 250 -14.98 -8.19 -5.16
CA GLU A 250 -14.29 -9.42 -5.56
C GLU A 250 -14.26 -10.39 -4.38
N GLU A 251 -14.06 -11.68 -4.67
CA GLU A 251 -13.78 -12.68 -3.63
C GLU A 251 -12.47 -12.35 -2.90
N PRO A 252 -12.35 -12.68 -1.60
CA PRO A 252 -11.18 -12.38 -0.79
C PRO A 252 -10.02 -13.36 -1.06
N HIS A 253 -9.61 -13.47 -2.33
CA HIS A 253 -8.55 -14.36 -2.80
C HIS A 253 -7.48 -13.56 -3.54
N LEU A 254 -6.35 -13.29 -2.89
CA LEU A 254 -5.33 -12.38 -3.42
C LEU A 254 -4.67 -12.90 -4.70
N GLY A 255 -4.35 -14.19 -4.81
CA GLY A 255 -3.77 -14.76 -6.03
C GLY A 255 -4.67 -14.58 -7.27
N ARG A 256 -5.98 -14.85 -7.15
CA ARG A 256 -6.96 -14.64 -8.22
C ARG A 256 -7.19 -13.16 -8.52
N LEU A 257 -7.21 -12.31 -7.50
CA LEU A 257 -7.26 -10.85 -7.67
C LEU A 257 -6.07 -10.35 -8.51
N MET A 258 -4.86 -10.81 -8.19
CA MET A 258 -3.63 -10.48 -8.92
C MET A 258 -3.68 -10.98 -10.37
N ALA A 259 -4.10 -12.23 -10.59
CA ALA A 259 -4.28 -12.78 -11.93
C ALA A 259 -5.29 -11.96 -12.75
N LYS A 260 -6.39 -11.52 -12.13
CA LYS A 260 -7.37 -10.65 -12.77
C LYS A 260 -6.79 -9.28 -13.12
N ILE A 261 -6.02 -8.65 -12.23
CA ILE A 261 -5.33 -7.37 -12.48
C ILE A 261 -4.35 -7.48 -13.67
N GLN A 262 -3.69 -8.62 -13.83
CA GLN A 262 -2.72 -8.85 -14.91
C GLN A 262 -3.33 -9.38 -16.22
N SER A 263 -4.61 -9.76 -16.21
CA SER A 263 -5.30 -10.24 -17.42
C SER A 263 -5.29 -9.19 -18.55
N PRO A 264 -5.52 -9.59 -19.81
CA PRO A 264 -5.69 -8.62 -20.90
C PRO A 264 -6.78 -7.58 -20.56
N ILE A 265 -6.47 -6.29 -20.72
CA ILE A 265 -7.45 -5.23 -20.49
C ILE A 265 -8.45 -5.22 -21.65
N ARG A 266 -9.75 -5.07 -21.33
CA ARG A 266 -10.77 -4.80 -22.36
C ARG A 266 -10.47 -3.47 -23.06
N PRO A 267 -10.77 -3.33 -24.37
CA PRO A 267 -10.59 -2.08 -25.10
C PRO A 267 -11.20 -0.89 -24.36
N ALA A 268 -10.58 0.29 -24.47
CA ALA A 268 -11.04 1.50 -23.80
C ALA A 268 -12.51 1.83 -24.14
N SER A 269 -12.91 1.59 -25.39
CA SER A 269 -14.28 1.76 -25.90
C SER A 269 -15.34 0.91 -25.21
N GLU A 270 -14.95 -0.22 -24.61
CA GLU A 270 -15.89 -1.13 -23.93
C GLU A 270 -15.97 -0.88 -22.42
N ARG A 271 -14.96 -0.22 -21.84
CA ARG A 271 -14.83 -0.02 -20.39
C ARG A 271 -15.07 1.42 -19.93
N LEU A 272 -14.86 2.41 -20.81
CA LEU A 272 -15.04 3.82 -20.51
C LEU A 272 -16.37 4.28 -21.08
N ASN A 273 -17.23 4.79 -20.20
CA ASN A 273 -18.45 5.48 -20.59
C ASN A 273 -18.28 6.97 -20.28
N TYR A 274 -18.67 7.82 -21.21
CA TYR A 274 -18.62 9.28 -21.08
C TYR A 274 -20.04 9.85 -21.16
N PRO A 275 -20.90 9.57 -20.16
CA PRO A 275 -22.27 10.05 -20.18
C PRO A 275 -22.28 11.58 -20.14
N ALA A 276 -23.22 12.19 -20.86
CA ALA A 276 -23.49 13.61 -20.72
C ALA A 276 -23.92 13.90 -19.27
N ILE A 277 -23.26 14.85 -18.62
CA ILE A 277 -23.56 15.23 -17.24
C ILE A 277 -24.68 16.27 -17.28
N ALA A 278 -25.84 15.94 -16.70
CA ALA A 278 -26.87 16.92 -16.41
C ALA A 278 -26.47 17.68 -15.14
N THR A 279 -25.94 18.88 -15.28
CA THR A 279 -25.67 19.77 -14.14
C THR A 279 -26.98 20.40 -13.71
N THR A 280 -27.49 20.05 -12.53
CA THR A 280 -28.53 20.86 -11.88
C THR A 280 -27.87 22.13 -11.35
N ASP A 281 -28.36 23.28 -11.79
CA ASP A 281 -27.87 24.58 -11.32
C ASP A 281 -28.08 24.68 -9.79
N PRO A 282 -27.01 24.74 -8.97
CA PRO A 282 -27.14 24.75 -7.52
C PRO A 282 -27.91 25.99 -6.99
N ALA A 283 -28.10 27.02 -7.82
CA ALA A 283 -28.87 28.21 -7.46
C ALA A 283 -30.40 28.00 -7.46
N ALA A 284 -30.93 26.93 -8.07
CA ALA A 284 -32.38 26.72 -8.19
C ALA A 284 -33.04 26.07 -6.95
N ALA A 285 -32.25 25.62 -5.96
CA ALA A 285 -32.75 24.90 -4.78
C ALA A 285 -33.09 25.81 -3.59
N GLU A 286 -32.80 27.11 -3.66
CA GLU A 286 -33.14 28.09 -2.61
C GLU A 286 -34.30 28.99 -3.06
N VAL A 287 -35.51 28.42 -3.17
CA VAL A 287 -36.73 29.23 -3.03
C VAL A 287 -37.41 28.81 -1.74
N PRO A 288 -37.32 29.60 -0.65
CA PRO A 288 -38.15 29.37 0.52
C PRO A 288 -39.60 29.63 0.14
N VAL A 289 -40.44 28.61 0.22
CA VAL A 289 -41.90 28.79 0.25
C VAL A 289 -42.23 29.35 1.63
N ASN A 290 -42.17 30.68 1.76
CA ASN A 290 -42.82 31.38 2.87
C ASN A 290 -44.32 31.45 2.56
N GLY A 291 -45.10 30.67 3.32
CA GLY A 291 -46.54 30.84 3.50
C GLY A 291 -46.81 31.04 4.99
#